data_AF-A0A9D2AI97-F1
#
_entry.id   AF-A0A9D2AI97-F1
#
_cell.length_a   1.000
_cell.length_b   1.000
_cell.length_c   1.000
_cell.angle_alpha   90.00
_cell.angle_beta   90.00
_cell.angle_gamma   90.00
#
_symmetry.space_group_name_H-M   'P 1'
#
loop_
_entity.id
_entity.type
_entity.pdbx_description
1 polymer ?
#
loop_
_entity_poly.entity_id
_entity_poly.type
_entity_poly.pdbx_seq_one_letter_code
_entity_poly.pdbx_strand_id
1 'polypeptide(L)'
;MPATANVPHGEVTWALPSGRKAGTPLADGISPYTGYDKNGPTSILRSVCKLDVTKVACGNLLNMKFSPALLNSEQDKRNFIAMLRTEGRLGGYHVQFNVVSNETLKDAQKHPENYGDLLVRVAGYSAYFVDLRPDVQQAIIDRTELSAW
;
A
#
# COMPACT_ATOMS: atom_id res chain seq x y z
N MET A 1 13.31 -6.53 7.23
CA MET A 1 12.10 -5.80 6.78
C MET A 1 11.59 -6.44 5.51
N PRO A 2 10.27 -6.66 5.35
CA PRO A 2 9.73 -7.14 4.09
C PRO A 2 9.81 -5.97 3.10
N ALA A 3 10.85 -5.99 2.27
CA ALA A 3 10.95 -5.13 1.10
C ALA A 3 9.96 -5.66 0.04
N THR A 4 10.46 -6.08 -1.12
CA THR A 4 9.68 -6.78 -2.14
C THR A 4 9.50 -8.28 -1.86
N ALA A 5 9.94 -8.76 -0.68
CA ALA A 5 9.99 -10.18 -0.33
C ALA A 5 8.62 -10.87 -0.34
N ASN A 6 7.51 -10.14 -0.15
CA ASN A 6 6.16 -10.69 -0.21
C ASN A 6 5.82 -11.27 -1.59
N VAL A 7 6.47 -10.82 -2.66
CA VAL A 7 6.30 -11.36 -4.02
C VAL A 7 6.95 -12.75 -4.18
N PRO A 8 8.28 -12.94 -4.02
CA PRO A 8 8.91 -14.25 -4.19
C PRO A 8 8.47 -15.29 -3.14
N HIS A 9 8.15 -14.87 -1.91
CA HIS A 9 7.58 -15.80 -0.93
C HIS A 9 6.16 -16.23 -1.34
N GLY A 10 5.41 -15.35 -1.98
CA GLY A 10 4.08 -15.66 -2.52
C GLY A 10 4.11 -16.69 -3.64
N GLU A 11 5.10 -16.61 -4.53
CA GLU A 11 5.31 -17.54 -5.65
C GLU A 11 5.47 -19.00 -5.18
N VAL A 12 6.20 -19.21 -4.08
CA VAL A 12 6.43 -20.54 -3.49
C VAL A 12 5.36 -20.96 -2.47
N THR A 13 4.34 -20.13 -2.23
CA THR A 13 3.27 -20.43 -1.28
C THR A 13 2.00 -20.90 -2.00
N TRP A 14 1.45 -22.02 -1.57
CA TRP A 14 0.18 -22.57 -2.06
C TRP A 14 -1.03 -21.72 -1.66
N ALA A 15 -2.21 -22.06 -2.20
CA ALA A 15 -3.45 -21.36 -1.87
C ALA A 15 -3.72 -21.38 -0.34
N LEU A 16 -4.27 -20.28 0.18
CA LEU A 16 -4.55 -20.13 1.62
C LEU A 16 -6.06 -20.09 1.90
N PRO A 17 -6.53 -20.51 3.09
CA PRO A 17 -7.94 -20.47 3.47
C PRO A 17 -8.58 -19.07 3.47
N SER A 18 -7.78 -18.01 3.43
CA SER A 18 -8.28 -16.64 3.27
C SER A 18 -8.97 -16.41 1.93
N GLY A 19 -8.74 -17.27 0.92
CA GLY A 19 -9.17 -17.08 -0.47
C GLY A 19 -8.03 -16.64 -1.41
N ARG A 20 -6.81 -16.45 -0.87
CA ARG A 20 -5.61 -16.20 -1.65
C ARG A 20 -5.29 -17.40 -2.56
N LYS A 21 -5.10 -17.16 -3.86
CA LYS A 21 -4.73 -18.19 -4.84
C LYS A 21 -3.25 -18.58 -4.70
N ALA A 22 -2.89 -19.80 -5.12
CA ALA A 22 -1.50 -20.25 -5.13
C ALA A 22 -0.63 -19.36 -6.05
N GLY A 23 0.61 -19.11 -5.65
CA GLY A 23 1.58 -18.35 -6.45
C GLY A 23 1.36 -16.83 -6.53
N THR A 24 0.29 -16.28 -5.94
CA THR A 24 0.13 -14.81 -5.87
C THR A 24 1.01 -14.20 -4.77
N PRO A 25 1.28 -12.88 -4.79
CA PRO A 25 2.01 -12.24 -3.69
C PRO A 25 1.31 -12.40 -2.33
N LEU A 26 2.10 -12.38 -1.24
CA LEU A 26 1.59 -12.22 0.13
C LEU A 26 1.27 -10.74 0.42
N ALA A 27 0.55 -10.49 1.52
CA ALA A 27 0.32 -9.14 2.00
C ALA A 27 1.66 -8.43 2.29
N ASP A 28 1.73 -7.13 2.00
CA ASP A 28 2.93 -6.34 2.27
C ASP A 28 2.93 -5.81 3.71
N GLY A 29 4.04 -6.04 4.43
CA GLY A 29 4.18 -5.55 5.80
C GLY A 29 3.04 -5.99 6.73
N ILE A 30 2.40 -5.01 7.37
CA ILE A 30 1.18 -5.20 8.18
C ILE A 30 -0.07 -4.64 7.48
N SER A 31 0.04 -4.33 6.19
CA SER A 31 -1.09 -3.87 5.38
C SER A 31 -2.12 -4.99 5.24
N PRO A 32 -3.42 -4.66 5.16
CA PRO A 32 -4.43 -5.62 4.75
C PRO A 32 -4.04 -6.30 3.44
N TYR A 33 -4.39 -7.58 3.29
CA TYR A 33 -4.21 -8.21 1.99
C TYR A 33 -5.04 -7.45 0.95
N THR A 34 -4.44 -7.26 -0.23
CA THR A 34 -5.04 -6.53 -1.35
C THR A 34 -6.51 -6.88 -1.59
N GLY A 35 -7.38 -5.86 -1.54
CA GLY A 35 -8.82 -5.97 -1.81
C GLY A 35 -9.68 -6.45 -0.64
N TYR A 36 -9.11 -6.75 0.54
CA TYR A 36 -9.89 -7.07 1.74
C TYR A 36 -10.29 -5.84 2.55
N ASP A 37 -9.59 -4.72 2.39
CA ASP A 37 -9.87 -3.43 3.00
C ASP A 37 -10.97 -2.67 2.26
N LYS A 38 -12.22 -2.93 2.65
CA LYS A 38 -13.44 -2.39 1.99
C LYS A 38 -14.11 -1.23 2.70
N ASN A 39 -13.65 -0.89 3.91
CA ASN A 39 -14.31 0.06 4.82
C ASN A 39 -13.55 1.39 4.96
N GLY A 40 -12.70 1.72 3.97
CA GLY A 40 -11.98 3.00 3.91
C GLY A 40 -10.76 3.13 4.83
N PRO A 41 -9.98 4.22 4.67
CA PRO A 41 -8.69 4.44 5.34
C PRO A 41 -8.77 4.39 6.87
N THR A 42 -9.83 4.95 7.46
CA THR A 42 -9.98 5.00 8.92
C THR A 42 -10.12 3.60 9.53
N SER A 43 -10.82 2.69 8.84
CA SER A 43 -11.00 1.31 9.30
C SER A 43 -9.70 0.51 9.29
N ILE A 44 -8.84 0.76 8.31
CA ILE A 44 -7.51 0.16 8.18
C ILE A 44 -6.68 0.58 9.39
N LEU A 45 -6.59 1.87 9.66
CA LEU A 45 -5.84 2.39 10.81
C LEU A 45 -6.34 1.84 12.14
N ARG A 46 -7.66 1.85 12.36
CA ARG A 46 -8.26 1.28 13.58
C ARG A 46 -8.00 -0.22 13.74
N SER A 47 -7.78 -0.96 12.65
CA SER A 47 -7.47 -2.39 12.71
C SER A 47 -5.99 -2.60 13.01
N VAL A 48 -5.11 -1.87 12.32
CA VAL A 48 -3.66 -1.96 12.46
C VAL A 48 -3.19 -1.48 13.83
N CYS A 49 -3.74 -0.37 14.34
CA CYS A 49 -3.36 0.19 15.64
C CYS A 49 -3.81 -0.65 16.85
N LYS A 50 -4.53 -1.77 16.63
CA LYS A 50 -4.78 -2.75 17.71
C LYS A 50 -3.58 -3.65 17.98
N LEU A 51 -2.60 -3.69 17.06
CA LEU A 51 -1.39 -4.48 17.23
C LEU A 51 -0.49 -3.83 18.27
N ASP A 52 0.06 -4.65 19.17
CA ASP A 52 1.07 -4.21 20.13
C ASP A 52 2.43 -4.06 19.43
N VAL A 53 2.65 -2.88 18.85
CA VAL A 53 3.87 -2.57 18.07
C VAL A 53 5.14 -2.62 18.91
N THR A 54 5.05 -2.53 20.24
CA THR A 54 6.22 -2.62 21.15
C THR A 54 6.89 -4.00 21.12
N LYS A 55 6.13 -5.04 20.72
CA LYS A 55 6.63 -6.41 20.56
C LYS A 55 7.29 -6.65 19.20
N VAL A 56 7.23 -5.69 18.29
CA VAL A 56 7.79 -5.82 16.94
C VAL A 56 9.15 -5.11 16.88
N ALA A 57 10.18 -5.80 17.36
CA ALA A 57 11.53 -5.23 17.52
C ALA A 57 12.17 -4.71 16.21
N CYS A 58 11.80 -5.29 15.06
CA CYS A 58 12.35 -4.92 13.75
C CYS A 58 11.52 -3.88 12.99
N GLY A 59 10.56 -3.24 13.67
CA GLY A 59 9.62 -2.29 13.07
C GLY A 59 8.56 -2.96 12.19
N ASN A 60 7.51 -2.20 11.89
CA ASN A 60 6.47 -2.58 10.94
C ASN A 60 6.22 -1.46 9.92
N LEU A 61 5.46 -1.76 8.87
CA LEU A 61 5.10 -0.79 7.83
C LEU A 61 3.69 -1.05 7.33
N LEU A 62 2.90 0.01 7.26
CA LEU A 62 1.59 0.04 6.62
C LEU A 62 1.69 0.84 5.31
N ASN A 63 1.39 0.21 4.17
CA ASN A 63 1.22 0.91 2.90
C ASN A 63 -0.25 1.28 2.71
N MET A 64 -0.50 2.51 2.30
CA MET A 64 -1.81 2.96 1.84
C MET A 64 -1.65 3.67 0.49
N LYS A 65 -2.45 3.30 -0.51
CA LYS A 65 -2.48 3.95 -1.81
C LYS A 65 -3.76 4.75 -1.94
N PHE A 66 -3.62 6.05 -2.20
CA PHE A 66 -4.69 7.01 -2.35
C PHE A 66 -4.83 7.41 -3.81
N SER A 67 -6.07 7.50 -4.29
CA SER A 67 -6.36 8.15 -5.55
C SER A 67 -6.03 9.65 -5.44
N PRO A 68 -5.37 10.28 -6.42
CA PRO A 68 -5.10 11.73 -6.38
C PRO A 68 -6.36 12.58 -6.21
N ALA A 69 -7.50 12.13 -6.74
CA ALA A 69 -8.78 12.79 -6.58
C ALA A 69 -9.23 12.90 -5.11
N LEU A 70 -8.87 11.92 -4.27
CA LEU A 70 -9.21 11.87 -2.84
C LEU A 70 -8.40 12.86 -1.99
N LEU A 71 -7.51 13.66 -2.58
CA LEU A 71 -6.72 14.67 -1.88
C LEU A 71 -6.82 16.07 -2.52
N ASN A 72 -7.80 16.27 -3.42
CA ASN A 72 -7.89 17.49 -4.21
C ASN A 72 -8.55 18.65 -3.43
N SER A 73 -9.61 18.37 -2.66
CA SER A 73 -10.35 19.43 -1.95
C SER A 73 -9.75 19.79 -0.60
N GLU A 74 -10.05 20.98 -0.09
CA GLU A 74 -9.66 21.37 1.27
C GLU A 74 -10.30 20.47 2.34
N GLN A 75 -11.50 19.95 2.09
CA GLN A 75 -12.12 18.99 3.00
C GLN A 75 -11.34 17.67 3.03
N ASP A 76 -10.90 17.19 1.87
CA ASP A 76 -10.11 15.97 1.76
C ASP A 76 -8.76 16.09 2.47
N LYS A 77 -8.07 17.23 2.28
CA LYS A 77 -6.84 17.52 3.01
C LYS A 77 -7.07 17.53 4.52
N ARG A 78 -8.18 18.12 4.98
CA ARG A 78 -8.57 18.09 6.41
C ARG A 78 -8.81 16.65 6.89
N ASN A 79 -9.46 15.81 6.10
CA ASN A 79 -9.68 14.40 6.44
C ASN A 79 -8.35 13.64 6.51
N PHE A 80 -7.42 13.87 5.58
CA PHE A 80 -6.08 13.27 5.59
C PHE A 80 -5.29 13.68 6.84
N ILE A 81 -5.30 14.96 7.20
CA ILE A 81 -4.65 15.46 8.41
C ILE A 81 -5.29 14.84 9.67
N ALA A 82 -6.62 14.74 9.72
CA ALA A 82 -7.33 14.12 10.83
C ALA A 82 -6.99 12.63 10.96
N MET A 83 -6.86 11.93 9.84
CA MET A 83 -6.42 10.55 9.76
C MET A 83 -5.02 10.37 10.35
N LEU A 84 -4.05 11.19 9.94
CA LEU A 84 -2.67 11.18 10.48
C LEU A 84 -2.63 11.44 11.99
N ARG A 85 -3.39 12.43 12.47
CA ARG A 85 -3.50 12.72 13.91
C ARG A 85 -4.12 11.56 14.68
N THR A 86 -5.07 10.85 14.07
CA THR A 86 -5.73 9.69 14.68
C THR A 86 -4.78 8.51 14.79
N GLU A 87 -3.95 8.27 13.77
CA GLU A 87 -2.93 7.21 13.78
C GLU A 87 -1.99 7.36 14.99
N GLY A 88 -1.41 8.56 15.19
CA GLY A 88 -0.53 8.80 16.33
C GLY A 88 -1.23 8.69 17.69
N ARG A 89 -2.51 9.10 17.77
CA ARG A 89 -3.31 8.95 19.00
C ARG A 89 -3.67 7.51 19.33
N LEU A 90 -3.79 6.66 18.31
CA LEU A 90 -4.08 5.23 18.47
C LEU A 90 -2.81 4.41 18.72
N GLY A 91 -1.64 5.03 18.80
CA GLY A 91 -0.37 4.34 19.00
C GLY A 91 0.14 3.63 17.75
N GLY A 92 -0.24 4.12 16.56
CA GLY A 92 0.36 3.68 15.31
C GLY A 92 1.87 3.94 15.28
N TYR A 93 2.59 3.17 14.46
CA TYR A 93 4.05 3.17 14.41
C TYR A 93 4.58 3.78 13.10
N HIS A 94 4.16 3.23 11.96
CA HIS A 94 4.67 3.67 10.67
C HIS A 94 3.65 3.41 9.55
N VAL A 95 3.19 4.49 8.94
CA VAL A 95 2.34 4.51 7.75
C VAL A 95 3.04 5.25 6.62
N GLN A 96 2.93 4.74 5.40
CA GLN A 96 3.47 5.36 4.20
C GLN A 96 2.46 5.35 3.06
N PHE A 97 2.56 6.36 2.20
CA PHE A 97 1.53 6.68 1.22
C PHE A 97 2.05 6.61 -0.20
N ASN A 98 1.23 6.06 -1.10
CA ASN A 98 1.28 6.35 -2.52
C ASN A 98 0.10 7.25 -2.86
N VAL A 99 0.33 8.31 -3.64
CA VAL A 99 -0.75 9.15 -4.19
C VAL A 99 -0.65 9.08 -5.70
N VAL A 100 -1.24 8.04 -6.28
CA VAL A 100 -1.16 7.72 -7.72
C VAL A 100 -2.34 6.82 -8.07
N SER A 101 -2.94 7.02 -9.25
CA SER A 101 -4.06 6.20 -9.70
C SER A 101 -3.56 4.91 -10.37
N ASN A 102 -4.38 3.87 -10.32
CA ASN A 102 -4.14 2.63 -11.06
C ASN A 102 -4.07 2.87 -12.57
N GLU A 103 -4.80 3.85 -13.08
CA GLU A 103 -4.80 4.24 -14.49
C GLU A 103 -3.42 4.74 -14.90
N THR A 104 -2.83 5.67 -14.13
CA THR A 104 -1.48 6.18 -14.37
C THR A 104 -0.44 5.08 -14.32
N LEU A 105 -0.51 4.18 -13.33
CA LEU A 105 0.45 3.08 -13.22
C LEU A 105 0.34 2.10 -14.40
N LYS A 106 -0.88 1.74 -14.83
CA LYS A 106 -1.10 0.86 -15.98
C LYS A 106 -0.67 1.51 -17.30
N ASP A 107 -0.85 2.82 -17.42
CA ASP A 107 -0.37 3.57 -18.58
C ASP A 107 1.17 3.60 -18.62
N ALA A 108 1.80 3.82 -17.46
CA ALA A 108 3.26 3.78 -17.33
C ALA A 108 3.87 2.39 -17.63
N GLN A 109 3.12 1.29 -17.47
CA GLN A 109 3.58 -0.03 -17.93
C GLN A 109 3.58 -0.15 -19.47
N LYS A 110 2.64 0.52 -20.14
CA LYS A 110 2.49 0.47 -21.60
C LYS A 110 3.38 1.48 -22.32
N HIS A 111 3.58 2.63 -21.70
CA HIS A 111 4.26 3.79 -22.26
C HIS A 111 5.36 4.31 -21.32
N PRO A 112 6.34 3.48 -20.91
CA PRO A 112 7.35 3.86 -19.91
C PRO A 112 8.16 5.11 -20.30
N GLU A 113 8.30 5.40 -21.59
CA GLU A 113 8.96 6.61 -22.12
C GLU A 113 8.33 7.92 -21.64
N ASN A 114 7.04 7.92 -21.30
CA ASN A 114 6.30 9.10 -20.83
C ASN A 114 6.38 9.30 -19.31
N TYR A 115 6.93 8.33 -18.58
CA TYR A 115 6.87 8.25 -17.11
C TYR A 115 8.24 8.00 -16.47
N GLY A 116 9.32 8.47 -17.10
CA GLY A 116 10.69 8.26 -16.63
C GLY A 116 10.98 8.82 -15.23
N ASP A 117 10.21 9.80 -14.78
CA ASP A 117 10.31 10.42 -13.45
C ASP A 117 9.23 9.95 -12.46
N LEU A 118 8.39 8.99 -12.84
CA LEU A 118 7.30 8.48 -12.00
C LEU A 118 7.84 7.70 -10.80
N LEU A 119 7.91 8.36 -9.65
CA LEU A 119 8.36 7.78 -8.40
C LEU A 119 7.21 7.12 -7.63
N VAL A 120 7.39 5.88 -7.19
CA VAL A 120 6.41 5.13 -6.39
C VAL A 120 7.01 4.63 -5.09
N ARG A 121 6.17 4.49 -4.06
CA ARG A 121 6.52 3.89 -2.78
C ARG A 121 6.33 2.37 -2.83
N VAL A 122 7.38 1.60 -2.57
CA VAL A 122 7.33 0.13 -2.61
C VAL A 122 7.01 -0.43 -1.21
N ALA A 123 8.03 -0.60 -0.37
CA ALA A 123 7.88 -0.97 1.04
C ALA A 123 9.12 -0.46 1.81
N GLY A 124 9.03 0.76 2.35
CA GLY A 124 10.12 1.39 3.09
C GLY A 124 11.11 2.19 2.22
N TYR A 125 10.97 2.17 0.90
CA TYR A 125 11.76 2.97 -0.04
C TYR A 125 10.92 3.42 -1.24
N SER A 126 11.44 4.39 -1.97
CA SER A 126 10.85 4.87 -3.23
C SER A 126 11.75 4.49 -4.39
N ALA A 127 11.16 4.19 -5.55
CA ALA A 127 11.87 3.85 -6.78
C ALA A 127 11.11 4.37 -8.00
N TYR A 128 11.80 4.56 -9.11
CA TYR A 128 11.15 4.87 -10.38
C TYR A 128 10.35 3.66 -10.84
N PHE A 129 9.08 3.88 -11.16
CA PHE A 129 8.16 2.82 -11.51
C PHE A 129 8.63 2.03 -12.73
N VAL A 130 9.18 2.72 -13.72
CA VAL A 130 9.69 2.14 -14.98
C VAL A 130 10.92 1.25 -14.77
N ASP A 131 11.68 1.45 -13.69
CA ASP A 131 12.86 0.65 -13.35
C ASP A 131 12.50 -0.62 -12.56
N LEU A 132 11.25 -0.76 -12.12
CA LEU A 132 10.80 -1.93 -11.38
C LEU A 132 10.51 -3.11 -12.31
N ARG A 133 10.76 -4.33 -11.82
CA ARG A 133 10.36 -5.55 -12.51
C ARG A 133 8.83 -5.61 -12.66
N PRO A 134 8.30 -6.22 -13.76
CA PRO A 134 6.86 -6.25 -14.02
C PRO A 134 6.00 -6.88 -12.91
N ASP A 135 6.53 -7.89 -12.21
CA ASP A 135 5.87 -8.53 -11.06
C ASP A 135 5.72 -7.57 -9.87
N VAL A 136 6.74 -6.75 -9.60
CA VAL A 136 6.72 -5.72 -8.55
C VAL A 136 5.78 -4.57 -8.93
N GLN A 137 5.81 -4.13 -10.20
CA GLN A 137 4.87 -3.13 -10.70
C GLN A 137 3.42 -3.61 -10.52
N GLN A 138 3.12 -4.85 -10.92
CA GLN A 138 1.79 -5.43 -10.78
C GLN A 138 1.38 -5.51 -9.31
N ALA A 139 2.28 -5.91 -8.42
CA ALA A 139 1.99 -5.95 -6.98
C ALA A 139 1.61 -4.56 -6.42
N ILE A 140 2.20 -3.47 -6.92
CA ILE A 140 1.84 -2.09 -6.53
C ILE A 140 0.49 -1.66 -7.13
N ILE A 141 0.23 -2.01 -8.39
CA ILE A 141 -1.05 -1.76 -9.06
C ILE A 141 -2.18 -2.49 -8.35
N ASP A 142 -1.96 -3.75 -7.97
CA ASP A 142 -2.99 -4.59 -7.38
C ASP A 142 -3.45 -4.05 -6.02
N ARG A 143 -2.55 -3.45 -5.22
CA ARG A 143 -2.90 -2.84 -3.92
C ARG A 143 -4.16 -1.98 -4.03
N THR A 144 -4.97 -2.00 -2.98
CA THR A 144 -6.21 -1.23 -2.90
C THR A 144 -5.96 0.26 -3.14
N GLU A 145 -6.65 0.83 -4.13
CA GLU A 145 -6.69 2.27 -4.34
C GLU A 145 -7.85 2.86 -3.53
N LEU A 146 -7.52 3.64 -2.50
CA LEU A 146 -8.49 4.32 -1.66
C LEU A 146 -9.02 5.54 -2.41
N SER A 147 -10.31 5.51 -2.74
CA SER A 147 -11.03 6.56 -3.47
C SER A 147 -12.14 7.25 -2.65
N ALA A 148 -12.34 6.83 -1.40
CA ALA A 148 -13.27 7.46 -0.43
C ALA A 148 -12.74 7.35 1.01
N TRP A 149 -13.27 8.20 1.91
CA TRP A 149 -12.90 8.31 3.33
C TRP A 149 -13.63 7.32 4.25
#